data_AF-A0A535I028-F1
#
_entry.id   AF-A0A535I028-F1
#
_cell.length_a   1.000
_cell.length_b   1.000
_cell.length_c   1.000
_cell.angle_alpha   90.00
_cell.angle_beta   90.00
_cell.angle_gamma   90.00
#
_symmetry.space_group_name_H-M   'P 1'
#
loop_
_entity.id
_entity.type
_entity.pdbx_description
1 polymer ?
#
loop_
_entity_poly.entity_id
_entity_poly.type
_entity_poly.pdbx_seq_one_letter_code
_entity_poly.pdbx_strand_id
1 'polypeptide(L)'
;MRSARWIWSTLMTGSAILLVWGVFVLSFKSEPSAIGRVWIALMLIGGGSIGTAVVGVVAAVGLRREARWGTSAAWLASVLMVLTVVSSWAGIIGLVGLITSRTRSRT
;
A
#
# COMPACT_ATOMS: atom_id res chain seq x y z
N MET A 1 -0.69 22.47 -5.34
CA MET A 1 -0.83 21.03 -5.03
C MET A 1 0.50 20.33 -4.71
N ARG A 2 1.39 20.92 -3.89
CA ARG A 2 2.65 20.25 -3.50
C ARG A 2 2.42 19.01 -2.62
N SER A 3 1.36 19.02 -1.78
CA SER A 3 1.01 17.89 -0.90
C SER A 3 0.68 16.61 -1.67
N ALA A 4 -0.07 16.71 -2.77
CA ALA A 4 -0.45 15.55 -3.59
C ALA A 4 0.78 14.86 -4.22
N ARG A 5 1.81 15.63 -4.60
CA ARG A 5 3.00 15.09 -5.26
C ARG A 5 3.85 14.21 -4.33
N TRP A 6 3.99 14.59 -3.06
CA TRP A 6 4.77 13.80 -2.10
C TRP A 6 3.98 12.57 -1.61
N ILE A 7 2.66 12.68 -1.38
CA ILE A 7 1.79 11.53 -1.05
C ILE A 7 1.83 10.51 -2.20
N TRP A 8 1.78 10.99 -3.45
CA TRP A 8 1.90 10.14 -4.64
C TRP A 8 3.19 9.33 -4.64
N SER A 9 4.34 9.99 -4.46
CA SER A 9 5.64 9.33 -4.43
C SER A 9 5.74 8.31 -3.30
N THR A 10 5.25 8.65 -2.10
CA THR A 10 5.25 7.74 -0.94
C THR A 10 4.44 6.47 -1.22
N LEU A 11 3.23 6.61 -1.75
CA LEU A 11 2.38 5.46 -2.08
C LEU A 11 3.00 4.59 -3.17
N MET A 12 3.61 5.19 -4.20
CA MET A 12 4.30 4.43 -5.25
C MET A 12 5.50 3.67 -4.71
N THR A 13 6.35 4.31 -3.89
CA THR A 13 7.51 3.65 -3.27
C THR A 13 7.08 2.52 -2.34
N GLY A 14 6.09 2.75 -1.47
CA GLY A 14 5.55 1.70 -0.60
C GLY A 14 4.96 0.53 -1.39
N SER A 15 4.27 0.82 -2.49
CA SER A 15 3.71 -0.22 -3.38
C SER A 15 4.80 -1.05 -4.05
N ALA A 16 5.86 -0.40 -4.55
CA ALA A 16 6.98 -1.10 -5.17
C ALA A 16 7.66 -2.06 -4.17
N ILE A 17 7.89 -1.60 -2.93
CA ILE A 17 8.47 -2.43 -1.87
C ILE A 17 7.55 -3.61 -1.54
N LEU A 18 6.24 -3.38 -1.38
CA LEU A 18 5.28 -4.46 -1.12
C LEU A 18 5.19 -5.48 -2.25
N LEU A 19 5.33 -5.03 -3.49
CA LEU A 19 5.31 -5.93 -4.64
C LEU A 19 6.54 -6.84 -4.62
N VAL A 20 7.74 -6.28 -4.41
CA VAL A 20 8.99 -7.04 -4.26
C VAL A 20 8.89 -8.00 -3.07
N TRP A 21 8.40 -7.52 -1.93
CA TRP A 21 8.20 -8.33 -0.73
C TRP A 21 7.22 -9.48 -0.96
N GLY A 22 6.07 -9.20 -1.58
CA GLY A 22 5.05 -10.20 -1.88
C GLY A 22 5.57 -11.29 -2.80
N VAL A 23 6.32 -10.92 -3.85
CA VAL A 23 7.00 -11.89 -4.73
C VAL A 23 8.01 -12.72 -3.95
N PHE A 24 8.85 -12.09 -3.13
CA PHE A 24 9.81 -12.78 -2.28
C PHE A 24 9.15 -13.82 -1.36
N VAL A 25 8.07 -13.45 -0.66
CA VAL A 25 7.32 -14.37 0.22
C VAL A 25 6.71 -15.52 -0.59
N LEU A 26 6.18 -15.26 -1.78
CA LEU A 26 5.57 -16.30 -2.62
C LEU A 26 6.59 -17.28 -3.21
N SER A 27 7.87 -16.89 -3.32
CA SER A 27 8.94 -17.80 -3.77
C SER A 27 9.13 -19.00 -2.82
N PHE A 28 8.84 -18.83 -1.52
CA PHE A 28 8.92 -19.92 -0.53
C PHE A 28 7.89 -21.03 -0.73
N LYS A 29 6.87 -20.84 -1.58
CA LYS A 29 5.89 -21.90 -1.88
C LYS A 29 6.49 -23.10 -2.62
N SER A 30 7.62 -22.90 -3.27
CA SER A 30 8.34 -23.96 -3.98
C SER A 30 9.20 -24.81 -3.05
N GLU A 31 9.31 -24.45 -1.77
CA GLU A 31 10.07 -25.23 -0.81
C GLU A 31 9.28 -26.48 -0.35
N PRO A 32 9.94 -27.63 -0.14
CA PRO A 32 9.30 -28.85 0.34
C PRO A 32 8.60 -28.70 1.71
N SER A 33 9.01 -27.70 2.51
CA SER A 33 8.45 -27.34 3.81
C SER A 33 7.09 -26.62 3.72
N ALA A 34 6.74 -26.07 2.55
CA ALA A 34 5.56 -25.24 2.36
C ALA A 34 4.29 -26.06 2.07
N ILE A 35 3.94 -26.99 2.96
CA ILE A 35 2.75 -27.85 2.83
C ILE A 35 1.68 -27.44 3.86
N GLY A 36 0.40 -27.55 3.48
CA GLY A 36 -0.73 -27.33 4.38
C GLY A 36 -0.86 -25.88 4.84
N ARG A 37 -0.81 -25.65 6.16
CA ARG A 37 -1.05 -24.33 6.77
C ARG A 37 0.00 -23.29 6.41
N VAL A 38 1.25 -23.72 6.22
CA VAL A 38 2.35 -22.83 5.82
C VAL A 38 2.10 -22.26 4.43
N TRP A 39 1.62 -23.09 3.49
CA TRP A 39 1.27 -22.64 2.14
C TRP A 39 0.18 -21.57 2.14
N ILE A 40 -0.87 -21.77 2.96
CA ILE A 40 -1.96 -20.81 3.11
C ILE A 40 -1.44 -19.49 3.71
N ALA A 41 -0.58 -19.55 4.73
CA ALA A 41 0.03 -18.37 5.32
C ALA A 41 0.87 -17.58 4.29
N LEU A 42 1.68 -18.27 3.48
CA LEU A 42 2.48 -17.65 2.41
C LEU A 42 1.59 -16.98 1.36
N MET A 43 0.46 -17.60 0.99
CA MET A 43 -0.52 -17.03 0.09
C MET A 43 -1.19 -15.77 0.66
N LEU A 44 -1.60 -15.80 1.92
CA LEU A 44 -2.24 -14.66 2.57
C LEU A 44 -1.26 -13.49 2.73
N ILE A 45 -0.04 -13.76 3.19
CA ILE A 45 0.97 -12.71 3.41
C ILE A 45 1.49 -12.18 2.07
N GLY A 46 1.94 -13.07 1.19
CA GLY A 46 2.53 -12.69 -0.10
C GLY A 46 1.48 -12.12 -1.06
N GLY A 47 0.36 -12.82 -1.22
CA GLY A 47 -0.77 -12.35 -2.03
C GLY A 47 -1.41 -11.08 -1.46
N GLY A 48 -1.59 -10.99 -0.14
CA GLY A 48 -2.09 -9.77 0.51
C GLY A 48 -1.17 -8.57 0.31
N SER A 49 0.15 -8.79 0.31
CA SER A 49 1.14 -7.74 0.02
C SER A 49 1.02 -7.25 -1.43
N ILE A 50 0.87 -8.16 -2.39
CA ILE A 50 0.65 -7.82 -3.81
C ILE A 50 -0.66 -7.06 -3.99
N GLY A 51 -1.76 -7.53 -3.39
CA GLY A 51 -3.04 -6.84 -3.45
C GLY A 51 -2.95 -5.43 -2.88
N THR A 52 -2.25 -5.26 -1.75
CA THR A 52 -2.02 -3.94 -1.15
C THR A 52 -1.18 -3.04 -2.05
N ALA A 53 -0.13 -3.57 -2.70
CA ALA A 53 0.65 -2.82 -3.68
C ALA A 53 -0.20 -2.33 -4.85
N VAL A 54 -1.09 -3.16 -5.39
CA VAL A 54 -2.01 -2.77 -6.46
C VAL A 54 -2.94 -1.63 -6.01
N VAL A 55 -3.53 -1.75 -4.81
CA VAL A 55 -4.38 -0.68 -4.25
C VAL A 55 -3.60 0.61 -4.06
N GLY A 56 -2.34 0.53 -3.61
CA GLY A 56 -1.45 1.69 -3.49
C GLY A 56 -1.15 2.39 -4.81
N VAL A 57 -0.88 1.62 -5.87
CA VAL A 57 -0.68 2.17 -7.23
C VAL A 57 -1.96 2.83 -7.74
N VAL A 58 -3.11 2.18 -7.59
CA VAL A 58 -4.42 2.72 -8.02
C VAL A 58 -4.74 4.02 -7.27
N ALA A 59 -4.50 4.05 -5.96
CA ALA A 59 -4.67 5.25 -5.15
C ALA A 59 -3.76 6.39 -5.62
N ALA A 60 -2.49 6.11 -5.86
CA ALA A 60 -1.54 7.09 -6.39
C ALA A 60 -2.01 7.62 -7.75
N VAL A 61 -2.43 6.77 -8.68
CA VAL A 61 -2.98 7.20 -9.98
C VAL A 61 -4.22 8.08 -9.80
N GLY A 62 -5.14 7.70 -8.91
CA GLY A 62 -6.34 8.48 -8.60
C GLY A 62 -6.01 9.88 -8.05
N LEU A 63 -5.03 9.98 -7.15
CA LEU A 63 -4.54 11.27 -6.63
C LEU A 63 -3.89 12.12 -7.72
N ARG A 64 -3.09 11.52 -8.61
CA ARG A 64 -2.44 12.23 -9.72
C ARG A 64 -3.43 12.77 -10.74
N ARG A 65 -4.56 12.08 -10.93
CA ARG A 65 -5.65 12.48 -11.84
C ARG A 65 -6.67 13.41 -11.17
N GLU A 66 -6.45 13.83 -9.93
CA GLU A 66 -7.38 14.66 -9.15
C GLU A 66 -8.80 14.06 -9.09
N ALA A 67 -8.91 12.73 -9.16
CA ALA A 67 -10.19 12.06 -9.17
C ALA A 67 -10.84 12.08 -7.78
N ARG A 68 -12.17 12.27 -7.74
CA ARG A 68 -12.94 12.32 -6.47
C ARG A 68 -12.75 11.07 -5.59
N TRP A 69 -12.52 9.92 -6.21
CA TRP A 69 -12.27 8.64 -5.52
C TRP A 69 -10.82 8.44 -5.09
N GLY A 70 -9.87 9.24 -5.60
CA GLY A 70 -8.44 9.10 -5.32
C GLY A 70 -8.11 9.26 -3.83
N THR A 71 -8.80 10.17 -3.14
CA THR A 71 -8.64 10.38 -1.70
C THR A 71 -9.10 9.18 -0.88
N SER A 72 -10.25 8.57 -1.21
CA SER A 72 -10.76 7.39 -0.53
C SER A 72 -9.85 6.17 -0.76
N ALA A 73 -9.38 5.99 -1.99
CA ALA A 73 -8.42 4.94 -2.33
C ALA A 73 -7.08 5.13 -1.59
N ALA A 74 -6.61 6.37 -1.44
CA ALA A 74 -5.39 6.67 -0.69
C ALA A 74 -5.52 6.37 0.81
N TRP A 75 -6.69 6.61 1.40
CA TRP A 75 -6.97 6.18 2.78
C TRP A 75 -6.90 4.66 2.92
N LEU A 76 -7.61 3.93 2.04
CA LEU A 76 -7.59 2.48 2.03
C LEU A 76 -6.17 1.92 1.84
N ALA A 77 -5.45 2.42 0.84
CA ALA A 77 -4.07 2.04 0.56
C ALA A 77 -3.17 2.25 1.78
N SER A 78 -3.29 3.42 2.43
CA SER A 78 -2.45 3.74 3.58
C SER A 78 -2.71 2.83 4.77
N VAL A 79 -3.98 2.50 5.06
CA VAL A 79 -4.34 1.54 6.12
C VAL A 79 -3.81 0.15 5.81
N LEU A 80 -4.01 -0.34 4.59
CA LEU A 80 -3.50 -1.65 4.18
C LEU A 80 -1.97 -1.72 4.29
N MET A 81 -1.28 -0.66 3.86
CA MET A 81 0.19 -0.56 4.00
C MET A 81 0.65 -0.62 5.46
N VAL A 82 -0.10 -0.02 6.40
CA VAL A 82 0.17 -0.18 7.85
C VAL A 82 0.00 -1.64 8.29
N LEU A 83 -1.09 -2.29 7.88
CA LEU A 83 -1.38 -3.68 8.26
C LEU A 83 -0.35 -4.68 7.73
N THR A 84 0.27 -4.40 6.58
CA THR A 84 1.34 -5.27 6.02
C THR A 84 2.66 -5.19 6.79
N VAL A 85 2.82 -4.24 7.73
CA VAL A 85 4.03 -3.96 8.53
C VAL A 85 5.23 -3.47 7.71
N VAL A 86 5.60 -4.17 6.63
CA VAL A 86 6.75 -3.88 5.75
C VAL A 86 6.69 -2.47 5.18
N SER A 87 5.50 -2.03 4.77
CA SER A 87 5.29 -0.68 4.23
C SER A 87 4.51 0.24 5.16
N SER A 88 4.54 -0.06 6.46
CA SER A 88 3.84 0.73 7.47
C SER A 88 4.32 2.19 7.50
N TRP A 89 5.61 2.43 7.30
CA TRP A 89 6.17 3.77 7.19
C TRP A 89 5.48 4.59 6.07
N ALA A 90 5.27 3.98 4.90
CA ALA A 90 4.63 4.62 3.75
C ALA A 90 3.15 4.88 4.04
N GLY A 91 2.48 3.91 4.67
CA GLY A 91 1.10 4.06 5.13
C GLY A 91 0.92 5.20 6.13
N ILE A 92 1.78 5.28 7.16
CA ILE A 92 1.73 6.34 8.19
C ILE A 92 1.95 7.71 7.55
N ILE A 93 2.96 7.86 6.70
CA ILE A 93 3.22 9.13 6.00
C ILE A 93 2.02 9.50 5.11
N GLY A 94 1.43 8.53 4.41
CA GLY A 94 0.22 8.70 3.62
C GLY A 94 -0.95 9.23 4.45
N LEU A 95 -1.23 8.60 5.60
CA LEU A 95 -2.27 9.02 6.54
C LEU A 95 -2.05 10.44 7.05
N VAL A 96 -0.83 10.78 7.48
CA VAL A 96 -0.49 12.13 7.95
C VAL A 96 -0.72 13.17 6.85
N GLY A 97 -0.30 12.87 5.61
CA GLY A 97 -0.54 13.73 4.46
C GLY A 97 -2.02 13.94 4.16
N LEU A 98 -2.82 12.87 4.26
CA LEU A 98 -4.27 12.94 4.04
C LEU A 98 -4.99 13.74 5.13
N ILE A 99 -4.66 13.50 6.41
CA ILE A 99 -5.25 14.20 7.55
C ILE A 99 -4.96 15.71 7.47
N THR A 100 -3.69 16.07 7.27
CA THR A 100 -3.27 17.49 7.17
C THR A 100 -3.92 18.21 5.99
N SER A 101 -4.08 17.53 4.84
CA SER A 101 -4.77 18.10 3.67
C SER A 101 -6.26 18.38 3.93
N ARG A 102 -6.91 17.54 4.74
CA ARG A 102 -8.33 17.68 5.09
C ARG A 102 -8.55 18.88 6.01
N THR A 103 -7.69 19.04 7.03
CA THR A 103 -7.75 20.15 7.99
C THR A 103 -7.59 21.50 7.30
N ARG A 104 -6.66 21.60 6.34
CA ARG A 104 -6.40 22.84 5.59
C ARG A 104 -7.55 23.27 4.68
N SER A 105 -8.46 22.36 4.30
CA SER A 105 -9.65 22.70 3.51
C SER A 105 -10.82 23.24 4.33
N ARG A 106 -10.79 23.06 5.65
CA ARG A 106 -11.87 23.46 6.57
C ARG A 106 -11.63 24.82 7.23
N THR A 107 -10.40 25.30 7.23
CA THR A 107 -9.98 26.66 7.65
C THR A 107 -9.97 27.59 6.46
#